data_AF-A0A0S2SF93-F1
#
_entry.id   AF-A0A0S2SF93-F1
#
_cell.length_a   1.000
_cell.length_b   1.000
_cell.length_c   1.000
_cell.angle_alpha   90.00
_cell.angle_beta   90.00
_cell.angle_gamma   90.00
#
_symmetry.space_group_name_H-M   'P 1'
#
loop_
_entity.id
_entity.type
_entity.pdbx_description
1 polymer ?
#
loop_
_entity_poly.entity_id
_entity_poly.type
_entity_poly.pdbx_seq_one_letter_code
_entity_poly.pdbx_strand_id
1 'polypeptide(L)'
;MAKNVLSFVTGRLGAARADGKGDDELGTMMEQARKGVDMGFEQARKMLGDLATDNEDIKTGIDQSYKLIQEGLDQFEKEFFGQVSATDMAAAQLASRQQGSLEIETRDGDKVVLRFNDSWQFQASSSDQGSKVSFQYSQSFSFSLQGNLSEAETGAIGQLIKGLDTLAHSFFSGNLDAIPDQLGDLQLDDSQLASFSLKVKQQSRVNLAYQGDHSLQDLLKPLANYLPKLQQWQSQADEALPPPSQQSLTQSVLTAQGRDQEQLQRFNGFNQRMLDALHLMG
;
A
#
# COMPACT_ATOMS: atom_id res chain seq x y z
N MET A 1 1.39 -0.25 -45.63
CA MET A 1 0.22 0.58 -45.30
C MET A 1 -0.27 0.32 -43.88
N ALA A 2 -0.78 -0.89 -43.56
CA ALA A 2 -1.32 -1.22 -42.23
C ALA A 2 -0.40 -0.85 -41.05
N LYS A 3 0.90 -1.18 -41.15
CA LYS A 3 1.91 -0.85 -40.13
C LYS A 3 2.05 0.66 -39.85
N ASN A 4 1.91 1.50 -40.87
CA ASN A 4 2.07 2.95 -40.73
C ASN A 4 0.87 3.58 -40.02
N VAL A 5 -0.34 3.09 -40.31
CA VAL A 5 -1.58 3.52 -39.66
C VAL A 5 -1.58 3.12 -38.19
N LEU A 6 -1.25 1.86 -37.90
CA LEU A 6 -1.14 1.38 -36.53
C LEU A 6 -0.10 2.18 -35.74
N SER A 7 1.09 2.41 -36.28
CA SER A 7 2.14 3.18 -35.59
C SER A 7 1.72 4.62 -35.26
N PHE A 8 0.93 5.26 -36.12
CA PHE A 8 0.42 6.61 -35.86
C PHE A 8 -0.60 6.64 -34.72
N VAL A 9 -1.54 5.69 -34.73
CA VAL A 9 -2.58 5.57 -33.70
C VAL A 9 -1.96 5.21 -32.36
N THR A 10 -1.08 4.21 -32.32
CA THR A 10 -0.41 3.81 -31.07
C THR A 10 0.49 4.90 -30.51
N GLY A 11 1.22 5.63 -31.38
CA GLY A 11 2.06 6.76 -30.96
C GLY A 11 1.27 7.92 -30.35
N ARG A 12 0.12 8.29 -30.95
CA ARG A 12 -0.74 9.35 -30.40
C ARG A 12 -1.40 8.95 -29.08
N LEU A 13 -1.91 7.72 -28.98
CA LEU A 13 -2.53 7.24 -27.74
C LEU A 13 -1.49 7.08 -26.62
N GLY A 14 -0.27 6.63 -26.95
CA GLY A 14 0.85 6.58 -26.01
C GLY A 14 1.25 7.96 -25.47
N ALA A 15 1.34 8.97 -26.34
CA ALA A 15 1.64 10.35 -25.93
C ALA A 15 0.53 10.94 -25.05
N ALA A 16 -0.74 10.73 -25.43
CA ALA A 16 -1.89 11.16 -24.65
C ALA A 16 -1.92 10.56 -23.23
N ARG A 17 -1.55 9.28 -23.09
CA ARG A 17 -1.42 8.63 -21.79
C ARG A 17 -0.23 9.19 -21.00
N ALA A 18 0.90 9.47 -21.65
CA ALA A 18 2.04 10.12 -21.01
C ALA A 18 1.72 11.54 -20.51
N ASP A 19 0.82 12.25 -21.21
CA ASP A 19 0.28 13.55 -20.81
C ASP A 19 -0.79 13.45 -19.70
N GLY A 20 -1.08 12.25 -19.20
CA GLY A 20 -1.96 12.01 -18.06
C GLY A 20 -3.46 11.92 -18.40
N LYS A 21 -3.83 11.71 -19.67
CA LYS A 21 -5.24 11.49 -20.03
C LYS A 21 -5.79 10.22 -19.42
N GLY A 22 -7.02 10.31 -18.87
CA GLY A 22 -7.72 9.17 -18.27
C GLY A 22 -8.21 8.17 -19.32
N ASP A 23 -8.50 6.94 -18.88
CA ASP A 23 -8.88 5.84 -19.78
C ASP A 23 -10.18 6.12 -20.57
N ASP A 24 -11.12 6.91 -20.03
CA ASP A 24 -12.34 7.35 -20.74
C ASP A 24 -12.02 8.25 -21.94
N GLU A 25 -11.08 9.19 -21.77
CA GLU A 25 -10.61 10.07 -22.85
C GLU A 25 -9.82 9.28 -23.90
N LEU A 26 -8.96 8.35 -23.45
CA LEU A 26 -8.18 7.49 -24.33
C LEU A 26 -9.08 6.53 -25.12
N GLY A 27 -10.16 6.01 -24.52
CA GLY A 27 -11.17 5.22 -25.19
C GLY A 27 -11.91 6.01 -26.28
N THR A 28 -12.24 7.28 -25.99
CA THR A 28 -12.82 8.19 -26.99
C THR A 28 -11.86 8.43 -28.17
N MET A 29 -10.57 8.62 -27.89
CA MET A 29 -9.54 8.76 -28.92
C MET A 29 -9.37 7.50 -29.77
N MET A 30 -9.50 6.31 -29.16
CA MET A 30 -9.49 5.04 -29.87
C MET A 30 -10.67 4.91 -30.83
N GLU A 31 -11.88 5.25 -30.37
CA GLU A 31 -13.08 5.21 -31.20
C GLU A 31 -12.99 6.18 -32.38
N GLN A 32 -12.44 7.38 -32.16
CA GLN A 32 -12.15 8.35 -33.23
C GLN A 32 -11.12 7.82 -34.22
N ALA A 33 -10.08 7.13 -33.76
CA ALA A 33 -9.09 6.51 -34.63
C ALA A 33 -9.73 5.44 -35.53
N ARG A 34 -10.60 4.58 -34.99
CA ARG A 34 -11.35 3.58 -35.76
C ARG A 34 -12.24 4.23 -36.82
N LYS A 35 -13.04 5.22 -36.43
CA LYS A 35 -13.88 5.99 -37.37
C LYS A 35 -13.04 6.64 -38.47
N GLY A 36 -11.88 7.19 -38.13
CA GLY A 36 -10.94 7.78 -39.10
C GLY A 36 -10.42 6.77 -40.12
N VAL A 37 -10.09 5.56 -39.68
CA VAL A 37 -9.69 4.45 -40.55
C VAL A 37 -10.84 4.06 -41.47
N ASP A 38 -12.04 3.87 -40.94
CA ASP A 38 -13.22 3.46 -41.71
C ASP A 38 -13.53 4.47 -42.83
N MET A 39 -13.55 5.76 -42.49
CA MET A 39 -13.76 6.83 -43.45
C MET A 39 -12.66 6.88 -44.52
N GLY A 40 -11.40 6.66 -44.14
CA GLY A 40 -10.27 6.65 -45.09
C GLY A 40 -10.37 5.52 -46.11
N PHE A 41 -10.77 4.32 -45.67
CA PHE A 41 -10.99 3.17 -46.56
C PHE A 41 -12.21 3.36 -47.46
N GLU A 42 -13.29 3.94 -46.93
CA GLU A 42 -14.48 4.26 -47.72
C GLU A 42 -14.16 5.27 -48.84
N GLN A 43 -13.41 6.33 -48.52
CA GLN A 43 -12.98 7.33 -49.49
C GLN A 43 -12.01 6.75 -50.52
N ALA A 44 -11.06 5.90 -50.09
CA ALA A 44 -10.14 5.22 -50.99
C ALA A 44 -10.89 4.34 -52.00
N ARG A 45 -11.90 3.58 -51.56
CA ARG A 45 -12.75 2.79 -52.46
C ARG A 45 -13.54 3.67 -53.43
N LYS A 46 -14.10 4.79 -52.97
CA LYS A 46 -14.80 5.77 -53.83
C LYS A 46 -13.89 6.38 -54.89
N MET A 47 -12.66 6.74 -54.54
CA MET A 47 -11.69 7.32 -55.48
C MET A 47 -11.20 6.32 -56.52
N LEU A 48 -11.14 5.03 -56.16
CA LEU A 48 -10.76 3.96 -57.08
C LEU A 48 -11.90 3.54 -58.01
N GLY A 49 -13.16 3.85 -57.68
CA GLY A 49 -14.32 3.59 -58.54
C GLY A 49 -14.39 2.12 -58.98
N ASP A 50 -14.58 1.90 -60.27
CA ASP A 50 -14.72 0.55 -60.86
C ASP A 50 -13.46 -0.31 -60.66
N LEU A 51 -12.27 0.28 -60.50
CA LEU A 51 -11.04 -0.47 -60.19
C LEU A 51 -11.07 -1.13 -58.81
N ALA A 52 -11.83 -0.58 -57.84
CA ALA A 52 -11.98 -1.20 -56.53
C ALA A 52 -13.02 -2.33 -56.51
N THR A 53 -13.87 -2.45 -57.54
CA THR A 53 -14.89 -3.51 -57.64
C THR A 53 -14.53 -4.59 -58.65
N ASP A 54 -13.93 -4.22 -59.78
CA ASP A 54 -13.78 -5.08 -60.95
C ASP A 54 -12.39 -5.72 -61.03
N ASN A 55 -11.41 -5.19 -60.29
CA ASN A 55 -10.09 -5.78 -60.15
C ASN A 55 -9.98 -6.54 -58.82
N GLU A 56 -9.97 -7.87 -58.89
CA GLU A 56 -9.92 -8.74 -57.70
C GLU A 56 -8.68 -8.54 -56.85
N ASP A 57 -7.51 -8.25 -57.43
CA ASP A 57 -6.26 -8.03 -56.69
C ASP A 57 -6.32 -6.73 -55.87
N ILE A 58 -6.85 -5.66 -56.47
CA ILE A 58 -7.00 -4.36 -55.80
C ILE A 58 -8.04 -4.47 -54.70
N LYS A 59 -9.19 -5.07 -54.98
CA LYS A 59 -10.25 -5.33 -53.99
C LYS A 59 -9.71 -6.14 -52.81
N THR A 60 -9.03 -7.24 -53.09
CA THR A 60 -8.45 -8.14 -52.07
C THR A 60 -7.39 -7.41 -51.25
N GLY A 61 -6.51 -6.63 -51.87
CA GLY A 61 -5.48 -5.87 -51.18
C GLY A 61 -6.04 -4.80 -50.23
N ILE A 62 -7.13 -4.14 -50.61
CA ILE A 62 -7.84 -3.17 -49.77
C ILE A 62 -8.50 -3.87 -48.59
N ASP A 63 -9.22 -4.98 -48.84
CA ASP A 63 -9.94 -5.74 -47.82
C ASP A 63 -8.99 -6.34 -46.79
N GLN A 64 -7.87 -6.92 -47.25
CA GLN A 64 -6.82 -7.45 -46.39
C GLN A 64 -6.17 -6.34 -45.56
N SER A 65 -5.86 -5.19 -46.17
CA SER A 65 -5.26 -4.07 -45.44
C SER A 65 -6.20 -3.51 -44.38
N TYR A 66 -7.49 -3.39 -44.68
CA TYR A 66 -8.51 -2.96 -43.73
C TYR A 66 -8.62 -3.93 -42.56
N LYS A 67 -8.73 -5.24 -42.86
CA LYS A 67 -8.80 -6.29 -41.85
C LYS A 67 -7.58 -6.32 -40.93
N LEU A 68 -6.37 -6.23 -41.49
CA LEU A 68 -5.13 -6.22 -40.71
C LEU A 68 -5.02 -4.99 -39.80
N ILE A 69 -5.57 -3.84 -40.21
CA ILE A 69 -5.60 -2.64 -39.35
C ILE A 69 -6.63 -2.82 -38.24
N GLN A 70 -7.83 -3.30 -38.54
CA GLN A 70 -8.87 -3.54 -37.51
C GLN A 70 -8.39 -4.55 -36.47
N GLU A 71 -7.82 -5.69 -36.90
CA GLU A 71 -7.25 -6.70 -36.01
C GLU A 71 -6.08 -6.14 -35.18
N GLY A 72 -5.21 -5.33 -35.79
CA GLY A 72 -4.11 -4.67 -35.10
C GLY A 72 -4.58 -3.64 -34.07
N LEU A 73 -5.66 -2.90 -34.36
CA LEU A 73 -6.28 -1.96 -33.42
C LEU A 73 -6.98 -2.69 -32.27
N ASP A 74 -7.65 -3.81 -32.54
CA ASP A 74 -8.26 -4.67 -31.51
C ASP A 74 -7.21 -5.27 -30.57
N GLN A 75 -6.10 -5.76 -31.13
CA GLN A 75 -4.99 -6.27 -30.33
C GLN A 75 -4.36 -5.15 -29.50
N PHE A 76 -4.11 -3.99 -30.11
CA PHE A 76 -3.55 -2.85 -29.40
C PHE A 76 -4.50 -2.36 -28.31
N GLU A 77 -5.81 -2.25 -28.54
CA GLU A 77 -6.79 -1.86 -27.52
C GLU A 77 -6.79 -2.85 -26.36
N LYS A 78 -6.71 -4.15 -26.65
CA LYS A 78 -6.58 -5.20 -25.64
C LYS A 78 -5.28 -5.14 -24.85
N GLU A 79 -4.15 -4.74 -25.45
CA GLU A 79 -2.86 -4.61 -24.77
C GLU A 79 -2.71 -3.24 -24.05
N PHE A 80 -3.36 -2.22 -24.59
CA PHE A 80 -3.31 -0.85 -24.10
C PHE A 80 -4.31 -0.62 -22.96
N PHE A 81 -5.47 -1.29 -22.98
CA PHE A 81 -6.49 -1.23 -21.93
C PHE A 81 -6.70 -2.55 -21.17
N GLY A 82 -6.22 -3.69 -21.67
CA GLY A 82 -6.19 -4.96 -20.94
C GLY A 82 -4.74 -5.32 -20.56
N GLN A 83 -4.38 -5.62 -19.33
CA GLN A 83 -5.07 -5.59 -18.05
C GLN A 83 -4.14 -4.83 -17.12
N VAL A 84 -4.64 -3.77 -16.50
CA VAL A 84 -4.30 -3.58 -15.10
C VAL A 84 -5.59 -3.91 -14.38
N SER A 85 -5.77 -5.19 -14.02
CA SER A 85 -6.89 -5.60 -13.16
C SER A 85 -6.92 -4.68 -11.95
N ALA A 86 -8.07 -4.42 -11.33
CA ALA A 86 -8.08 -3.78 -10.01
C ALA A 86 -7.17 -4.54 -9.03
N THR A 87 -6.96 -5.85 -9.28
CA THR A 87 -5.99 -6.73 -8.62
C THR A 87 -4.54 -6.48 -9.02
N ASP A 88 -4.24 -6.09 -10.27
CA ASP A 88 -2.89 -5.73 -10.74
C ASP A 88 -2.53 -4.30 -10.39
N MET A 89 -3.50 -3.38 -10.31
CA MET A 89 -3.34 -2.06 -9.73
C MET A 89 -3.22 -2.18 -8.22
N ALA A 90 -4.00 -3.03 -7.57
CA ALA A 90 -3.79 -3.35 -6.16
C ALA A 90 -2.42 -3.99 -5.96
N ALA A 91 -1.99 -4.94 -6.79
CA ALA A 91 -0.68 -5.58 -6.69
C ALA A 91 0.47 -4.63 -7.05
N ALA A 92 0.31 -3.74 -8.03
CA ALA A 92 1.30 -2.73 -8.39
C ALA A 92 1.34 -1.57 -7.40
N GLN A 93 0.21 -1.22 -6.78
CA GLN A 93 0.13 -0.23 -5.71
C GLN A 93 0.60 -0.79 -4.37
N LEU A 94 0.46 -2.10 -4.17
CA LEU A 94 1.04 -2.84 -3.06
C LEU A 94 2.55 -3.06 -3.29
N ALA A 95 2.98 -3.36 -4.51
CA ALA A 95 4.39 -3.46 -4.91
C ALA A 95 5.11 -2.10 -4.95
N SER A 96 4.41 -1.01 -5.26
CA SER A 96 4.98 0.35 -5.13
C SER A 96 5.01 0.82 -3.68
N ARG A 97 4.07 0.38 -2.83
CA ARG A 97 4.20 0.49 -1.36
C ARG A 97 5.44 -0.27 -0.84
N GLN A 98 5.93 -1.28 -1.57
CA GLN A 98 7.06 -2.16 -1.18
C GLN A 98 8.46 -1.65 -1.56
N GLN A 99 8.62 -0.46 -2.14
CA GLN A 99 9.94 0.15 -2.35
C GLN A 99 10.19 1.35 -1.43
N GLY A 100 9.64 1.28 -0.21
CA GLY A 100 9.96 2.26 0.82
C GLY A 100 11.43 2.15 1.21
N SER A 101 12.21 3.17 0.90
CA SER A 101 13.48 3.43 1.58
C SER A 101 13.26 4.61 2.52
N LEU A 102 13.52 4.41 3.81
CA LEU A 102 13.51 5.49 4.79
C LEU A 102 14.94 5.89 5.10
N GLU A 103 15.28 7.16 4.91
CA GLU A 103 16.50 7.74 5.46
C GLU A 103 16.20 8.25 6.87
N ILE A 104 16.90 7.72 7.87
CA ILE A 104 16.90 8.24 9.24
C ILE A 104 18.30 8.74 9.61
N GLU A 105 18.34 9.75 10.45
CA GLU A 105 19.57 10.23 11.08
C GLU A 105 19.60 9.72 12.53
N THR A 106 20.70 9.08 12.93
CA THR A 106 20.96 8.71 14.33
C THR A 106 21.34 9.93 15.14
N ARG A 107 21.34 9.83 16.48
CA ARG A 107 21.82 10.94 17.33
C ARG A 107 23.27 11.32 17.09
N ASP A 108 24.08 10.38 16.61
CA ASP A 108 25.50 10.58 16.34
C ASP A 108 25.75 11.17 14.94
N GLY A 109 24.68 11.46 14.18
CA GLY A 109 24.74 12.11 12.87
C GLY A 109 24.90 11.14 11.69
N ASP A 110 24.86 9.83 11.93
CA ASP A 110 24.93 8.84 10.87
C ASP A 110 23.61 8.76 10.12
N LYS A 111 23.71 8.79 8.79
CA LYS A 111 22.58 8.59 7.88
C LYS A 111 22.42 7.12 7.57
N VAL A 112 21.22 6.61 7.83
CA VAL A 112 20.89 5.19 7.66
C VAL A 112 19.72 5.08 6.70
N VAL A 113 19.90 4.26 5.67
CA VAL A 113 18.81 3.89 4.77
C VAL A 113 18.24 2.55 5.20
N LEU A 114 16.97 2.55 5.61
CA LEU A 114 16.18 1.35 5.88
C LEU A 114 15.43 0.99 4.61
N ARG A 115 15.72 -0.18 4.05
CA ARG A 115 14.92 -0.74 2.94
C ARG A 115 14.01 -1.83 3.45
N PHE A 116 12.74 -1.75 3.09
CA PHE A 116 11.74 -2.74 3.44
C PHE A 116 11.59 -3.74 2.30
N ASN A 117 11.74 -5.03 2.58
CA ASN A 117 11.44 -6.09 1.62
C ASN A 117 10.31 -6.93 2.20
N ASP A 118 9.15 -6.88 1.55
CA ASP A 118 7.98 -7.71 1.86
C ASP A 118 7.85 -8.79 0.78
N SER A 119 7.55 -10.04 1.16
CA SER A 119 7.42 -11.15 0.21
C SER A 119 5.96 -11.54 0.02
N TRP A 120 5.35 -11.04 -1.06
CA TRP A 120 4.05 -11.50 -1.53
C TRP A 120 4.23 -12.69 -2.47
N GLN A 121 3.62 -13.83 -2.15
CA GLN A 121 3.59 -14.97 -3.06
C GLN A 121 2.28 -14.96 -3.85
N PHE A 122 2.40 -14.63 -5.14
CA PHE A 122 1.31 -14.74 -6.12
C PHE A 122 1.41 -16.09 -6.82
N GLN A 123 0.39 -16.92 -6.69
CA GLN A 123 0.28 -18.20 -7.40
C GLN A 123 -1.02 -18.20 -8.21
N ALA A 124 -0.86 -18.05 -9.54
CA ALA A 124 -1.93 -18.25 -10.50
C ALA A 124 -1.77 -19.63 -11.15
N SER A 125 -2.81 -20.45 -11.04
CA SER A 125 -2.89 -21.74 -11.71
C SER A 125 -4.08 -21.73 -12.66
N SER A 126 -3.84 -21.99 -13.94
CA SER A 126 -4.91 -22.19 -14.93
C SER A 126 -5.04 -23.67 -15.23
N SER A 127 -6.27 -24.17 -15.11
CA SER A 127 -6.65 -25.52 -15.50
C SER A 127 -7.81 -25.45 -16.51
N ASP A 128 -8.05 -26.52 -17.27
CA ASP A 128 -9.19 -26.64 -18.20
C ASP A 128 -10.56 -26.40 -17.54
N GLN A 129 -10.63 -26.45 -16.20
CA GLN A 129 -11.86 -26.28 -15.41
C GLN A 129 -11.97 -24.90 -14.73
N GLY A 130 -11.03 -24.00 -15.00
CA GLY A 130 -11.04 -22.63 -14.49
C GLY A 130 -9.68 -22.16 -13.96
N SER A 131 -9.57 -20.85 -13.81
CA SER A 131 -8.39 -20.19 -13.24
C SER A 131 -8.55 -20.05 -11.74
N LYS A 132 -7.62 -20.63 -10.96
CA LYS A 132 -7.53 -20.45 -9.51
C LYS A 132 -6.38 -19.50 -9.21
N VAL A 133 -6.72 -18.33 -8.68
CA VAL A 133 -5.77 -17.35 -8.17
C VAL A 133 -5.73 -17.48 -6.65
N SER A 134 -4.56 -17.79 -6.10
CA SER A 134 -4.32 -17.82 -4.66
C SER A 134 -3.33 -16.73 -4.27
N PHE A 135 -3.73 -15.92 -3.29
CA PHE A 135 -2.90 -14.90 -2.66
C PHE A 135 -2.40 -15.46 -1.33
N GLN A 136 -1.09 -15.66 -1.20
CA GLN A 136 -0.49 -16.08 0.06
C GLN A 136 0.42 -14.97 0.59
N TYR A 137 -0.07 -14.30 1.63
CA TYR A 137 0.69 -13.31 2.38
C TYR A 137 1.53 -14.03 3.44
N SER A 138 2.86 -14.05 3.26
CA SER A 138 3.80 -14.45 4.32
C SER A 138 4.25 -13.19 5.06
N GLN A 139 3.94 -13.08 6.35
CA GLN A 139 4.28 -11.96 7.24
C GLN A 139 5.79 -11.81 7.54
N SER A 140 6.67 -12.29 6.68
CA SER A 140 8.12 -12.14 6.84
C SER A 140 8.57 -10.77 6.31
N PHE A 141 8.33 -9.75 7.11
CA PHE A 141 8.90 -8.43 6.90
C PHE A 141 10.41 -8.47 7.18
N SER A 142 11.22 -8.04 6.22
CA SER A 142 12.67 -7.95 6.38
C SER A 142 13.17 -6.55 6.06
N PHE A 143 14.20 -6.12 6.79
CA PHE A 143 14.80 -4.80 6.62
C PHE A 143 16.31 -4.93 6.43
N SER A 144 16.88 -4.07 5.59
CA SER A 144 18.34 -3.92 5.46
C SER A 144 18.74 -2.51 5.86
N LEU A 145 19.75 -2.39 6.72
CA LEU A 145 20.35 -1.12 7.10
C LEU A 145 21.58 -0.89 6.23
N GLN A 146 21.68 0.30 5.65
CA GLN A 146 22.86 0.73 4.92
C GLN A 146 23.31 2.10 5.44
N GLY A 147 24.52 2.17 5.97
CA GLY A 147 25.08 3.38 6.60
C GLY A 147 26.38 3.07 7.35
N ASN A 148 27.01 4.12 7.90
CA ASN A 148 28.23 4.02 8.71
C ASN A 148 27.91 3.72 10.18
N LEU A 149 27.20 2.64 10.46
CA LEU A 149 26.80 2.27 11.81
C LEU A 149 27.80 1.31 12.45
N SER A 150 28.01 1.47 13.75
CA SER A 150 28.61 0.44 14.58
C SER A 150 27.68 -0.78 14.74
N GLU A 151 28.24 -1.89 15.21
CA GLU A 151 27.47 -3.10 15.52
C GLU A 151 26.43 -2.85 16.63
N ALA A 152 26.79 -2.01 17.62
CA ALA A 152 25.90 -1.63 18.70
C ALA A 152 24.68 -0.83 18.19
N GLU A 153 24.91 0.14 17.30
CA GLU A 153 23.83 0.96 16.72
C GLU A 153 22.94 0.13 15.78
N THR A 154 23.54 -0.74 14.96
CA THR A 154 22.78 -1.66 14.11
C THR A 154 21.85 -2.55 14.94
N GLY A 155 22.36 -3.06 16.07
CA GLY A 155 21.57 -3.82 17.04
C GLY A 155 20.45 -2.99 17.68
N ALA A 156 20.74 -1.76 18.09
CA ALA A 156 19.76 -0.86 18.70
C ALA A 156 18.61 -0.52 17.74
N ILE A 157 18.92 -0.14 16.50
CA ILE A 157 17.90 0.15 15.48
C ILE A 157 17.08 -1.10 15.15
N GLY A 158 17.71 -2.28 15.06
CA GLY A 158 16.98 -3.54 14.86
C GLY A 158 16.01 -3.86 16.00
N GLN A 159 16.41 -3.59 17.25
CA GLN A 159 15.53 -3.73 18.42
C GLN A 159 14.38 -2.73 18.39
N LEU A 160 14.63 -1.49 17.97
CA LEU A 160 13.58 -0.46 17.84
C LEU A 160 12.52 -0.84 16.83
N ILE A 161 12.93 -1.34 15.66
CA ILE A 161 12.01 -1.80 14.62
C ILE A 161 11.16 -2.95 15.16
N LYS A 162 11.79 -3.94 15.82
CA LYS A 162 11.09 -5.08 16.41
C LYS A 162 10.15 -4.68 17.55
N GLY A 163 10.56 -3.73 18.38
CA GLY A 163 9.75 -3.18 19.47
C GLY A 163 8.52 -2.46 18.93
N LEU A 164 8.70 -1.66 17.88
CA LEU A 164 7.62 -0.98 17.19
C LEU A 164 6.64 -1.94 16.52
N ASP A 165 7.15 -2.99 15.85
CA ASP A 165 6.32 -4.06 15.29
C ASP A 165 5.45 -4.73 16.37
N THR A 166 6.07 -5.06 17.51
CA THR A 166 5.38 -5.65 18.66
C THR A 166 4.32 -4.70 19.25
N LEU A 167 4.62 -3.39 19.28
CA LEU A 167 3.68 -2.36 19.73
C LEU A 167 2.49 -2.24 18.80
N ALA A 168 2.73 -2.07 17.50
CA ALA A 168 1.69 -2.02 16.49
C ALA A 168 0.80 -3.27 16.57
N HIS A 169 1.39 -4.46 16.62
CA HIS A 169 0.64 -5.69 16.79
C HIS A 169 -0.21 -5.69 18.07
N SER A 170 0.35 -5.30 19.22
CA SER A 170 -0.38 -5.25 20.49
C SER A 170 -1.51 -4.23 20.48
N PHE A 171 -1.32 -3.10 19.80
CA PHE A 171 -2.31 -2.04 19.69
C PHE A 171 -3.51 -2.47 18.84
N PHE A 172 -3.25 -2.94 17.62
CA PHE A 172 -4.31 -3.30 16.68
C PHE A 172 -4.97 -4.64 17.01
N SER A 173 -4.24 -5.63 17.52
CA SER A 173 -4.86 -6.89 17.96
C SER A 173 -5.61 -6.76 19.29
N GLY A 174 -5.21 -5.81 20.13
CA GLY A 174 -5.84 -5.50 21.40
C GLY A 174 -7.04 -4.57 21.30
N ASN A 175 -7.39 -4.08 20.10
CA ASN A 175 -8.42 -3.07 19.84
C ASN A 175 -8.28 -1.85 20.78
N LEU A 176 -7.05 -1.40 21.01
CA LEU A 176 -6.79 -0.29 21.95
C LEU A 176 -7.38 1.03 21.46
N ASP A 177 -7.59 1.17 20.16
CA ASP A 177 -8.22 2.32 19.53
C ASP A 177 -9.70 2.45 19.89
N ALA A 178 -10.37 1.34 20.23
CA ALA A 178 -11.78 1.33 20.62
C ALA A 178 -12.00 1.57 22.13
N ILE A 179 -10.95 1.43 22.97
CA ILE A 179 -11.08 1.56 24.42
C ILE A 179 -11.66 2.91 24.85
N PRO A 180 -11.22 4.06 24.30
CA PRO A 180 -11.81 5.35 24.66
C PRO A 180 -13.32 5.42 24.37
N ASP A 181 -13.76 4.91 23.22
CA ASP A 181 -15.17 4.89 22.84
C ASP A 181 -15.99 4.00 23.78
N GLN A 182 -15.42 2.87 24.21
CA GLN A 182 -16.03 1.94 25.16
C GLN A 182 -16.12 2.50 26.59
N LEU A 183 -15.33 3.54 26.90
CA LEU A 183 -15.30 4.22 28.20
C LEU A 183 -16.03 5.57 28.20
N GLY A 184 -16.68 5.95 27.10
CA GLY A 184 -17.25 7.30 26.91
C GLY A 184 -18.18 7.78 28.02
N ASP A 185 -18.87 6.87 28.71
CA ASP A 185 -19.75 7.19 29.84
C ASP A 185 -19.02 7.56 31.14
N LEU A 186 -17.75 7.16 31.27
CA LEU A 186 -16.95 7.32 32.48
C LEU A 186 -16.15 8.64 32.52
N GLN A 187 -16.07 9.38 31.41
CA GLN A 187 -15.35 10.66 31.27
C GLN A 187 -13.94 10.66 31.89
N LEU A 188 -13.21 9.54 31.76
CA LEU A 188 -11.85 9.42 32.28
C LEU A 188 -10.89 10.18 31.37
N ASP A 189 -10.02 11.01 31.97
CA ASP A 189 -8.90 11.61 31.23
C ASP A 189 -7.76 10.60 30.99
N ASP A 190 -6.82 10.94 30.12
CA ASP A 190 -5.71 10.04 29.73
C ASP A 190 -4.81 9.65 30.91
N SER A 191 -4.60 10.56 31.88
CA SER A 191 -3.81 10.31 33.10
C SER A 191 -4.53 9.34 34.03
N GLN A 192 -5.84 9.51 34.22
CA GLN A 192 -6.68 8.60 34.96
C GLN A 192 -6.67 7.22 34.30
N LEU A 193 -6.89 7.16 32.98
CA LEU A 193 -6.89 5.93 32.21
C LEU A 193 -5.58 5.15 32.38
N ALA A 194 -4.44 5.82 32.20
CA ALA A 194 -3.12 5.23 32.38
C ALA A 194 -2.91 4.75 33.83
N SER A 195 -3.30 5.56 34.82
CA SER A 195 -3.18 5.20 36.25
C SER A 195 -4.01 3.96 36.62
N PHE A 196 -5.23 3.84 36.09
CA PHE A 196 -6.11 2.69 36.32
C PHE A 196 -5.55 1.45 35.65
N SER A 197 -5.08 1.55 34.41
CA SER A 197 -4.42 0.43 33.73
C SER A 197 -3.17 -0.07 34.45
N LEU A 198 -2.36 0.82 35.02
CA LEU A 198 -1.20 0.43 35.83
C LEU A 198 -1.61 -0.28 37.13
N LYS A 199 -2.66 0.21 37.81
CA LYS A 199 -3.24 -0.47 38.98
C LYS A 199 -3.76 -1.85 38.62
N VAL A 200 -4.47 -1.99 37.50
CA VAL A 200 -4.94 -3.28 36.97
C VAL A 200 -3.75 -4.22 36.72
N LYS A 201 -2.65 -3.73 36.14
CA LYS A 201 -1.43 -4.53 35.94
C LYS A 201 -0.83 -5.03 37.26
N GLN A 202 -0.81 -4.17 38.28
CA GLN A 202 -0.29 -4.49 39.62
C GLN A 202 -1.21 -5.48 40.34
N GLN A 203 -2.53 -5.29 40.30
CA GLN A 203 -3.53 -6.15 40.92
C GLN A 203 -3.62 -7.53 40.25
N SER A 204 -3.48 -7.58 38.92
CA SER A 204 -3.42 -8.83 38.15
C SER A 204 -2.21 -9.70 38.53
N ARG A 205 -1.15 -9.11 39.11
CA ARG A 205 -0.01 -9.87 39.66
C ARG A 205 -0.29 -10.44 41.06
N VAL A 206 -1.32 -9.94 41.75
CA VAL A 206 -1.53 -10.20 43.18
C VAL A 206 -2.76 -11.08 43.46
N ASN A 207 -3.82 -11.10 42.65
CA ASN A 207 -5.03 -11.87 42.97
C ASN A 207 -5.71 -12.58 41.78
N LEU A 208 -5.83 -13.91 41.88
CA LEU A 208 -6.84 -14.76 41.21
C LEU A 208 -8.17 -14.82 42.00
N ALA A 209 -8.35 -13.99 43.05
CA ALA A 209 -9.32 -14.26 44.12
C ALA A 209 -10.39 -13.18 44.40
N TYR A 210 -10.57 -12.14 43.57
CA TYR A 210 -11.62 -11.14 43.80
C TYR A 210 -12.58 -11.04 42.61
N GLN A 211 -13.77 -11.60 42.81
CA GLN A 211 -14.96 -11.45 41.97
C GLN A 211 -15.60 -10.10 42.30
N GLY A 212 -15.25 -9.06 41.55
CA GLY A 212 -15.80 -7.72 41.71
C GLY A 212 -15.58 -6.90 40.44
N ASP A 213 -16.66 -6.76 39.68
CA ASP A 213 -16.81 -6.00 38.43
C ASP A 213 -15.77 -6.29 37.33
N HIS A 214 -16.02 -7.38 36.60
CA HIS A 214 -15.19 -7.89 35.51
C HIS A 214 -15.08 -6.91 34.32
N SER A 215 -16.06 -6.03 34.11
CA SER A 215 -16.21 -5.26 32.88
C SER A 215 -15.04 -4.31 32.60
N LEU A 216 -14.71 -3.44 33.55
CA LEU A 216 -13.68 -2.41 33.38
C LEU A 216 -12.26 -2.99 33.45
N GLN A 217 -12.01 -3.95 34.33
CA GLN A 217 -10.69 -4.58 34.44
C GLN A 217 -10.37 -5.38 33.18
N ASP A 218 -11.35 -6.15 32.66
CA ASP A 218 -11.18 -6.90 31.43
C ASP A 218 -10.97 -5.98 30.23
N LEU A 219 -11.66 -4.84 30.18
CA LEU A 219 -11.48 -3.80 29.16
C LEU A 219 -10.08 -3.16 29.20
N LEU A 220 -9.54 -2.91 30.39
CA LEU A 220 -8.24 -2.23 30.57
C LEU A 220 -7.04 -3.18 30.52
N LYS A 221 -7.23 -4.51 30.58
CA LYS A 221 -6.14 -5.50 30.50
C LYS A 221 -5.25 -5.33 29.26
N PRO A 222 -5.79 -5.17 28.03
CA PRO A 222 -4.99 -4.90 26.85
C PRO A 222 -4.10 -3.65 27.03
N LEU A 223 -4.66 -2.56 27.55
CA LEU A 223 -3.93 -1.33 27.81
C LEU A 223 -2.87 -1.48 28.91
N ALA A 224 -3.21 -2.19 30.00
CA ALA A 224 -2.31 -2.52 31.09
C ALA A 224 -1.09 -3.34 30.66
N ASN A 225 -1.24 -4.15 29.59
CA ASN A 225 -0.14 -4.89 28.97
C ASN A 225 0.63 -4.06 27.95
N TYR A 226 0.00 -3.03 27.39
CA TYR A 226 0.55 -2.17 26.36
C TYR A 226 1.47 -1.07 26.91
N LEU A 227 1.02 -0.35 27.95
CA LEU A 227 1.74 0.82 28.48
C LEU A 227 3.22 0.54 28.82
N PRO A 228 3.59 -0.57 29.49
CA PRO A 228 5.00 -0.84 29.77
C PRO A 228 5.86 -1.04 28.52
N LYS A 229 5.27 -1.61 27.46
CA LYS A 229 5.97 -1.79 26.18
C LYS A 229 6.18 -0.44 25.49
N LEU A 230 5.16 0.42 25.53
CA LEU A 230 5.23 1.77 24.94
C LEU A 230 6.34 2.57 25.61
N GLN A 231 6.37 2.55 26.95
CA GLN A 231 7.36 3.26 27.75
C GLN A 231 8.79 2.72 27.51
N GLN A 232 8.95 1.39 27.43
CA GLN A 232 10.23 0.76 27.11
C GLN A 232 10.71 1.15 25.71
N TRP A 233 9.84 1.09 24.71
CA TRP A 233 10.18 1.46 23.34
C TRP A 233 10.56 2.94 23.23
N GLN A 234 9.81 3.84 23.88
CA GLN A 234 10.11 5.27 23.87
C GLN A 234 11.50 5.54 24.47
N SER A 235 11.82 4.91 25.61
CA SER A 235 13.15 5.05 26.23
C SER A 235 14.28 4.61 25.29
N GLN A 236 14.11 3.51 24.57
CA GLN A 236 15.10 3.04 23.59
C GLN A 236 15.19 3.99 22.38
N ALA A 237 14.06 4.53 21.95
CA ALA A 237 13.98 5.43 20.81
C ALA A 237 14.67 6.77 21.14
N ASP A 238 14.51 7.26 22.36
CA ASP A 238 15.16 8.47 22.86
C ASP A 238 16.67 8.31 23.04
N GLU A 239 17.17 7.10 23.24
CA GLU A 239 18.61 6.85 23.27
C GLU A 239 19.20 6.85 21.85
N ALA A 240 18.54 6.20 20.89
CA ALA A 240 19.12 5.97 19.56
C ALA A 240 18.79 7.04 18.50
N LEU A 241 17.60 7.66 18.57
CA LEU A 241 17.06 8.46 17.46
C LEU A 241 16.47 9.80 17.93
N PRO A 242 16.73 10.91 17.22
CA PRO A 242 16.06 12.18 17.48
C PRO A 242 14.56 12.10 17.15
N PRO A 243 13.69 12.93 17.76
CA PRO A 243 12.23 12.83 17.61
C PRO A 243 11.71 12.81 16.16
N PRO A 244 12.24 13.60 15.20
CA PRO A 244 11.81 13.53 13.80
C PRO A 244 12.08 12.15 13.16
N SER A 245 13.21 11.53 13.50
CA SER A 245 13.57 10.18 13.02
C SER A 245 12.66 9.12 13.63
N GLN A 246 12.26 9.28 14.91
CA GLN A 246 11.31 8.36 15.56
C GLN A 246 9.93 8.38 14.88
N GLN A 247 9.41 9.57 14.55
CA GLN A 247 8.14 9.72 13.83
C GLN A 247 8.20 9.11 12.44
N SER A 248 9.29 9.36 11.71
CA SER A 248 9.49 8.82 10.37
C SER A 248 9.62 7.29 10.39
N LEU A 249 10.37 6.74 11.36
CA LEU A 249 10.46 5.30 11.58
C LEU A 249 9.09 4.68 11.83
N THR A 250 8.31 5.32 12.71
CA THR A 250 6.96 4.89 13.06
C THR A 250 6.06 4.83 11.85
N GLN A 251 6.02 5.93 11.09
CA GLN A 251 5.26 6.05 9.85
C GLN A 251 5.64 4.96 8.84
N SER A 252 6.93 4.73 8.61
CA SER A 252 7.39 3.77 7.61
C SER A 252 7.10 2.32 7.99
N VAL A 253 7.36 1.93 9.25
CA VAL A 253 7.11 0.55 9.70
C VAL A 253 5.62 0.22 9.63
N LEU A 254 4.76 1.11 10.11
CA LEU A 254 3.30 0.93 10.04
C LEU A 254 2.79 0.90 8.59
N THR A 255 3.29 1.79 7.72
CA THR A 255 2.92 1.77 6.30
C THR A 255 3.36 0.47 5.63
N ALA A 256 4.55 -0.02 5.96
CA ALA A 256 5.08 -1.29 5.44
C ALA A 256 4.28 -2.50 5.93
N GLN A 257 3.70 -2.44 7.13
CA GLN A 257 2.72 -3.42 7.63
C GLN A 257 1.33 -3.31 6.95
N GLY A 258 1.19 -2.47 5.92
CA GLY A 258 -0.05 -2.30 5.18
C GLY A 258 -1.07 -1.39 5.86
N ARG A 259 -0.69 -0.63 6.89
CA ARG A 259 -1.60 0.28 7.59
C ARG A 259 -1.94 1.49 6.73
N ASP A 260 -3.18 1.96 6.84
CA ASP A 260 -3.65 3.18 6.18
C ASP A 260 -3.36 4.43 7.02
N GLN A 261 -3.55 5.61 6.41
CA GLN A 261 -3.26 6.90 7.07
C GLN A 261 -4.11 7.13 8.32
N GLU A 262 -5.32 6.60 8.39
CA GLU A 262 -6.19 6.77 9.54
C GLU A 262 -5.69 5.94 10.72
N GLN A 263 -5.32 4.69 10.48
CA GLN A 263 -4.71 3.79 11.45
C GLN A 263 -3.39 4.35 12.00
N LEU A 264 -2.58 4.97 11.13
CA LEU A 264 -1.37 5.68 11.51
C LEU A 264 -1.63 6.84 12.46
N GLN A 265 -2.60 7.71 12.14
CA GLN A 265 -2.97 8.85 12.98
C GLN A 265 -3.52 8.39 14.33
N ARG A 266 -4.36 7.35 14.34
CA ARG A 266 -4.90 6.75 15.57
C ARG A 266 -3.79 6.21 16.46
N PHE A 267 -2.86 5.42 15.90
CA PHE A 267 -1.72 4.85 16.64
C PHE A 267 -0.82 5.96 17.21
N ASN A 268 -0.40 6.91 16.39
CA ASN A 268 0.49 8.00 16.81
C ASN A 268 -0.17 8.89 17.86
N GLY A 269 -1.42 9.28 17.63
CA GLY A 269 -2.18 10.12 18.56
C GLY A 269 -2.42 9.43 19.90
N PHE A 270 -2.74 8.13 19.89
CA PHE A 270 -2.91 7.36 21.12
C PHE A 270 -1.61 7.28 21.91
N ASN A 271 -0.50 6.92 21.25
CA ASN A 271 0.79 6.77 21.92
C ASN A 271 1.27 8.06 22.53
N GLN A 272 1.12 9.18 21.81
CA GLN A 272 1.49 10.50 22.32
C GLN A 272 0.73 10.83 23.61
N ARG A 273 -0.60 10.67 23.61
CA ARG A 273 -1.44 10.94 24.79
C ARG A 273 -1.07 10.05 25.97
N MET A 274 -0.80 8.77 25.73
CA MET A 274 -0.42 7.85 26.80
C MET A 274 0.98 8.14 27.35
N LEU A 275 1.94 8.54 26.50
CA LEU A 275 3.27 8.97 26.95
C LEU A 275 3.17 10.25 27.77
N ASP A 276 2.40 11.24 27.32
CA ASP A 276 2.17 12.48 28.05
C ASP A 276 1.51 12.20 29.41
N ALA A 277 0.50 11.32 29.44
CA ALA A 277 -0.14 10.86 30.66
C ALA A 277 0.84 10.19 31.63
N LEU A 278 1.74 9.33 31.13
CA LEU A 278 2.77 8.68 31.93
C LEU A 278 3.78 9.68 32.50
N HIS A 279 4.18 10.68 31.72
CA HIS A 279 5.08 11.75 32.18
C HIS A 279 4.47 12.63 33.27
N LEU A 280 3.16 12.88 33.22
CA LEU A 280 2.46 13.66 34.25
C LEU A 280 2.30 12.92 35.60
N MET A 281 2.47 11.59 35.59
CA MET A 281 2.33 10.75 36.79
C MET A 281 3.65 10.45 37.51
N GLY A 282 4.79 10.71 36.87
CA GLY A 282 6.14 10.49 37.41
C GLY A 282 6.74 11.76 38.00
#